data_AF-A0A3L7VUZ8-F1
#
_entry.id   AF-A0A3L7VUZ8-F1
#
_cell.length_a   1.000
_cell.length_b   1.000
_cell.length_c   1.000
_cell.angle_alpha   90.00
_cell.angle_beta   90.00
_cell.angle_gamma   90.00
#
_symmetry.space_group_name_H-M   'P 1'
#
loop_
_entity.id
_entity.type
_entity.pdbx_description
1 polymer ?
#
loop_
_entity_poly.entity_id
_entity_poly.type
_entity_poly.pdbx_seq_one_letter_code
_entity_poly.pdbx_strand_id
1 'polypeptide(L)'
;MTSNWEALLPAETVARLSAIWIPVGLPGFSGAEKARWNALLSDRFGADGWRISHVVRGKIVPRSVAILEYEEAYRRYLRDRPELVQFLVESCGNVYDDNPTNVFDDDYEQPHTAMNHYQDISVRRVIAELVDDPSWPAVTATPVETVELLDFGTGERVSAPRASGFRGDGLLQIRDPLSPGYLLNPAVVPAHDPALITTIPGRREWYHEEGCGHLSIEAFWQSSKVVEVRLDRFLASGDTRSAPLAGL
;
A
#
# COMPACT_ATOMS: atom_id res chain seq x y z
N MET A 1 -18.59 17.55 30.20
CA MET A 1 -18.80 16.45 31.16
C MET A 1 -19.05 15.18 30.36
N THR A 2 -18.00 14.38 30.17
CA THR A 2 -18.11 13.04 29.61
C THR A 2 -18.73 12.13 30.67
N SER A 3 -19.92 11.56 30.39
CA SER A 3 -20.56 10.61 31.30
C SER A 3 -19.70 9.36 31.41
N ASN A 4 -19.24 9.02 32.63
CA ASN A 4 -18.51 7.78 32.90
C ASN A 4 -19.50 6.62 33.13
N TRP A 5 -20.30 6.32 32.11
CA TRP A 5 -21.31 5.26 32.14
C TRP A 5 -20.70 3.87 32.36
N GLU A 6 -19.42 3.69 32.03
CA GLU A 6 -18.67 2.44 32.26
C GLU A 6 -18.61 2.06 33.74
N ALA A 7 -18.60 3.05 34.65
CA ALA A 7 -18.64 2.81 36.09
C ALA A 7 -19.96 2.18 36.57
N LEU A 8 -21.01 2.18 35.72
CA LEU A 8 -22.29 1.55 35.99
C LEU A 8 -22.34 0.08 35.53
N LEU A 9 -21.32 -0.40 34.82
CA LEU A 9 -21.27 -1.76 34.30
C LEU A 9 -20.58 -2.72 35.28
N PRO A 10 -20.94 -4.02 35.26
CA PRO A 10 -20.15 -5.05 35.92
C PRO A 10 -18.71 -5.09 35.41
N ALA A 11 -17.73 -5.37 36.28
CA ALA A 11 -16.32 -5.38 35.92
C ALA A 11 -15.99 -6.33 34.75
N GLU A 12 -16.67 -7.47 34.68
CA GLU A 12 -16.53 -8.41 33.55
C GLU A 12 -16.98 -7.81 32.21
N THR A 13 -17.97 -6.91 32.23
CA THR A 13 -18.47 -6.23 31.02
C THR A 13 -17.48 -5.17 30.58
N VAL A 14 -16.91 -4.42 31.53
CA VAL A 14 -15.83 -3.46 31.26
C VAL A 14 -14.63 -4.16 30.64
N ALA A 15 -14.24 -5.34 31.16
CA ALA A 15 -13.13 -6.12 30.61
C ALA A 15 -13.38 -6.55 29.15
N ARG A 16 -14.63 -6.80 28.74
CA ARG A 16 -14.95 -7.16 27.34
C ARG A 16 -14.79 -6.01 26.36
N LEU A 17 -14.81 -4.75 26.81
CA LEU A 17 -14.61 -3.59 25.93
C LEU A 17 -13.23 -3.61 25.26
N SER A 18 -12.24 -4.27 25.88
CA SER A 18 -10.89 -4.44 25.32
C SER A 18 -10.84 -5.31 24.06
N ALA A 19 -11.89 -6.10 23.80
CA ALA A 19 -12.02 -6.95 22.61
C ALA A 19 -12.75 -6.24 21.45
N ILE A 20 -13.35 -5.08 21.70
CA ILE A 20 -14.14 -4.33 20.71
C ILE A 20 -13.24 -3.28 20.07
N TRP A 21 -13.16 -3.30 18.74
CA TRP A 21 -12.44 -2.30 17.95
C TRP A 21 -13.44 -1.39 17.25
N ILE A 22 -13.16 -0.09 17.26
CA ILE A 22 -14.00 0.90 16.56
C ILE A 22 -13.14 1.76 15.63
N PRO A 23 -13.66 2.14 14.45
CA PRO A 23 -13.01 3.14 13.61
C PRO A 23 -13.13 4.52 14.27
N VAL A 24 -12.02 5.26 14.35
CA VAL A 24 -11.99 6.60 14.96
C VAL A 24 -11.66 7.73 13.96
N GLY A 25 -11.30 7.37 12.73
CA GLY A 25 -11.12 8.33 11.64
C GLY A 25 -10.21 7.83 10.52
N LEU A 26 -10.11 8.64 9.46
CA LEU A 26 -9.33 8.37 8.26
C LEU A 26 -8.04 9.22 8.32
N PRO A 27 -6.87 8.63 8.58
CA PRO A 27 -5.66 9.41 8.79
C PRO A 27 -5.07 9.89 7.44
N GLY A 28 -5.31 9.14 6.36
CA GLY A 28 -4.78 9.36 5.01
C GLY A 28 -3.29 9.10 4.89
N PHE A 29 -2.55 9.98 4.21
CA PHE A 29 -1.16 9.74 3.84
C PHE A 29 -0.18 10.11 4.97
N SER A 30 0.60 9.12 5.43
CA SER A 30 1.64 9.33 6.45
C SER A 30 3.00 9.66 5.85
N GLY A 31 3.34 9.15 4.66
CA GLY A 31 4.66 9.29 4.05
C GLY A 31 5.82 9.12 5.05
N ALA A 32 6.73 10.08 5.06
CA ALA A 32 7.88 10.15 5.98
C ALA A 32 7.49 10.31 7.47
N GLU A 33 6.25 10.67 7.78
CA GLU A 33 5.74 10.82 9.15
C GLU A 33 5.27 9.50 9.78
N LYS A 34 5.41 8.36 9.10
CA LYS A 34 5.03 7.02 9.58
C LYS A 34 5.52 6.74 11.01
N ALA A 35 6.77 7.09 11.33
CA ALA A 35 7.33 6.90 12.67
C ALA A 35 6.70 7.84 13.71
N ARG A 36 6.48 9.12 13.34
CA ARG A 36 5.84 10.12 14.21
C ARG A 36 4.40 9.73 14.53
N TRP A 37 3.64 9.27 13.54
CA TRP A 37 2.27 8.79 13.71
C TRP A 37 2.21 7.60 14.66
N ASN A 38 3.11 6.62 14.48
CA ASN A 38 3.20 5.46 15.38
C ASN A 38 3.47 5.87 16.82
N ALA A 39 4.41 6.79 17.05
CA ALA A 39 4.71 7.31 18.38
C ALA A 39 3.51 8.04 18.99
N LEU A 40 2.86 8.94 18.25
CA LEU A 40 1.71 9.72 18.70
C LEU A 40 0.53 8.81 19.09
N LEU A 41 0.19 7.85 18.23
CA LEU A 41 -0.94 6.96 18.46
C LEU A 41 -0.67 5.94 19.57
N SER A 42 0.58 5.49 19.70
CA SER A 42 0.98 4.57 20.78
C SER A 42 1.03 5.26 22.14
N ASP A 43 1.45 6.53 22.19
CA ASP A 43 1.35 7.35 23.41
C ASP A 43 -0.11 7.57 23.81
N ARG A 44 -0.97 7.86 22.82
CA ARG A 44 -2.39 8.18 23.04
C ARG A 44 -3.24 6.98 23.44
N PHE A 45 -3.04 5.83 22.79
CA PHE A 45 -3.93 4.67 22.91
C PHE A 45 -3.24 3.44 23.52
N GLY A 46 -1.93 3.48 23.73
CA GLY A 46 -1.09 2.31 24.05
C GLY A 46 -0.65 1.59 22.77
N ALA A 47 0.54 0.97 22.80
CA ALA A 47 1.12 0.32 21.63
C ALA A 47 0.27 -0.84 21.04
N ASP A 48 -0.58 -1.45 21.87
CA ASP A 48 -1.53 -2.52 21.49
C ASP A 48 -2.98 -2.03 21.36
N GLY A 49 -3.20 -0.72 21.57
CA GLY A 49 -4.52 -0.11 21.68
C GLY A 49 -5.09 0.43 20.38
N TRP A 50 -4.29 0.47 19.32
CA TRP A 50 -4.66 1.01 18.02
C TRP A 50 -4.06 0.17 16.89
N ARG A 51 -4.63 0.27 15.69
CA ARG A 51 -4.09 -0.32 14.46
C ARG A 51 -4.57 0.45 13.23
N ILE A 52 -3.87 0.29 12.11
CA ILE A 52 -4.35 0.73 10.80
C ILE A 52 -5.06 -0.45 10.12
N SER A 53 -6.31 -0.21 9.74
CA SER A 53 -7.12 -1.09 8.91
C SER A 53 -7.56 -0.36 7.65
N HIS A 54 -8.34 -1.02 6.79
CA HIS A 54 -8.84 -0.45 5.56
C HIS A 54 -10.33 -0.72 5.39
N VAL A 55 -11.06 0.21 4.78
CA VAL A 55 -12.43 0.00 4.33
C VAL A 55 -12.41 -0.58 2.91
N VAL A 56 -12.91 -1.80 2.76
CA VAL A 56 -13.04 -2.49 1.47
C VAL A 56 -14.49 -2.93 1.32
N ARG A 57 -15.20 -2.39 0.32
CA ARG A 57 -16.62 -2.71 0.03
C ARG A 57 -17.52 -2.69 1.27
N GLY A 58 -17.38 -1.63 2.07
CA GLY A 58 -18.18 -1.40 3.29
C GLY A 58 -17.76 -2.23 4.51
N LYS A 59 -16.67 -3.01 4.43
CA LYS A 59 -16.12 -3.78 5.57
C LYS A 59 -14.79 -3.19 6.01
N ILE A 60 -14.55 -3.20 7.32
CA ILE A 60 -13.22 -2.92 7.86
C ILE A 60 -12.43 -4.22 7.83
N VAL A 61 -11.30 -4.22 7.12
CA VAL A 61 -10.44 -5.37 6.93
C VAL A 61 -9.00 -5.03 7.30
N PRO A 62 -8.19 -6.01 7.73
CA PRO A 62 -6.77 -5.77 7.99
C PRO A 62 -6.03 -5.44 6.69
N ARG A 63 -4.87 -4.79 6.84
CA ARG A 63 -3.96 -4.43 5.75
C ARG A 63 -3.67 -5.60 4.79
N SER A 64 -3.42 -6.79 5.32
CA SER A 64 -3.12 -7.99 4.54
C SER A 64 -4.25 -8.43 3.59
N VAL A 65 -5.48 -8.04 3.87
CA VAL A 65 -6.63 -8.28 2.98
C VAL A 65 -6.75 -7.14 1.96
N ALA A 66 -6.62 -5.89 2.39
CA ALA A 66 -6.77 -4.74 1.49
C ALA A 66 -5.69 -4.65 0.41
N ILE A 67 -4.45 -5.06 0.72
CA ILE A 67 -3.34 -5.03 -0.25
C ILE A 67 -3.57 -5.98 -1.43
N LEU A 68 -4.43 -7.00 -1.29
CA LEU A 68 -4.79 -7.89 -2.40
C LEU A 68 -5.59 -7.16 -3.49
N GLU A 69 -6.37 -6.14 -3.12
CA GLU A 69 -7.08 -5.30 -4.09
C GLU A 69 -6.11 -4.40 -4.87
N TYR A 70 -5.02 -4.01 -4.22
CA TYR A 70 -3.93 -3.25 -4.83
C TYR A 70 -3.19 -4.10 -5.87
N GLU A 71 -2.80 -5.32 -5.50
CA GLU A 71 -2.18 -6.27 -6.43
C GLU A 71 -3.14 -6.65 -7.58
N GLU A 72 -4.44 -6.86 -7.30
CA GLU A 72 -5.45 -7.14 -8.32
C GLU A 72 -5.59 -6.01 -9.34
N ALA A 73 -5.40 -4.75 -8.95
CA ALA A 73 -5.38 -3.64 -9.90
C ALA A 73 -4.21 -3.75 -10.89
N TYR A 74 -3.00 -4.05 -10.41
CA TYR A 74 -1.87 -4.34 -11.29
C TYR A 74 -2.10 -5.58 -12.14
N ARG A 75 -2.72 -6.61 -11.55
CA ARG A 75 -3.08 -7.85 -12.23
C ARG A 75 -3.94 -7.60 -13.47
N ARG A 76 -5.00 -6.81 -13.32
CA ARG A 76 -5.88 -6.40 -14.41
C ARG A 76 -5.17 -5.47 -15.40
N TYR A 77 -4.49 -4.46 -14.87
CA TYR A 77 -3.84 -3.44 -15.68
C TYR A 77 -2.81 -4.03 -16.66
N LEU A 78 -1.98 -4.96 -16.17
CA LEU A 78 -0.95 -5.65 -16.97
C LEU A 78 -1.56 -6.66 -17.94
N ARG A 79 -2.53 -7.48 -17.49
CA ARG A 79 -3.17 -8.48 -18.37
C ARG A 79 -3.94 -7.85 -19.54
N ASP A 80 -4.47 -6.64 -19.37
CA ASP A 80 -5.15 -5.91 -20.43
C ASP A 80 -4.18 -5.15 -21.38
N ARG A 81 -2.86 -5.24 -21.15
CA ARG A 81 -1.81 -4.48 -21.89
C ARG A 81 -0.64 -5.39 -22.29
N PRO A 82 -0.82 -6.26 -23.29
CA PRO A 82 0.23 -7.20 -23.69
C PRO A 82 1.51 -6.51 -24.19
N GLU A 83 1.42 -5.36 -24.85
CA GLU A 83 2.59 -4.60 -25.30
C GLU A 83 3.43 -4.07 -24.13
N LEU A 84 2.77 -3.70 -23.03
CA LEU A 84 3.44 -3.29 -21.81
C LEU A 84 4.15 -4.48 -21.15
N VAL A 85 3.47 -5.62 -21.02
CA VAL A 85 4.08 -6.84 -20.49
C VAL A 85 5.29 -7.24 -21.34
N GLN A 86 5.17 -7.18 -22.67
CA GLN A 86 6.27 -7.45 -23.58
C GLN A 86 7.45 -6.51 -23.33
N PHE A 87 7.21 -5.20 -23.24
CA PHE A 87 8.24 -4.22 -22.90
C PHE A 87 8.96 -4.58 -21.59
N LEU A 88 8.21 -4.86 -20.52
CA LEU A 88 8.77 -5.22 -19.22
C LEU A 88 9.63 -6.48 -19.31
N VAL A 89 9.11 -7.53 -19.94
CA VAL A 89 9.76 -8.85 -20.02
C VAL A 89 11.00 -8.82 -20.91
N GLU A 90 10.98 -8.08 -22.02
CA GLU A 90 12.08 -8.06 -22.99
C GLU A 90 13.13 -6.99 -22.69
N SER A 91 12.73 -5.85 -22.12
CA SER A 91 13.63 -4.70 -21.91
C SER A 91 14.15 -4.62 -20.48
N CYS A 92 13.41 -5.14 -19.50
CA CYS A 92 13.78 -5.05 -18.08
C CYS A 92 14.20 -6.41 -17.52
N GLY A 93 15.15 -6.37 -16.59
CA GLY A 93 15.54 -7.49 -15.72
C GLY A 93 14.93 -7.39 -14.33
N ASN A 94 14.54 -6.18 -13.90
CA ASN A 94 13.80 -5.93 -12.67
C ASN A 94 13.14 -4.53 -12.68
N VAL A 95 12.29 -4.24 -11.71
CA VAL A 95 11.63 -2.94 -11.48
C VAL A 95 11.80 -2.53 -10.01
N TYR A 96 11.79 -1.23 -9.72
CA TYR A 96 11.87 -0.70 -8.35
C TYR A 96 11.10 0.60 -8.21
N ASP A 97 10.77 0.98 -6.97
CA ASP A 97 10.10 2.24 -6.67
C ASP A 97 11.10 3.40 -6.46
N ASP A 98 11.57 3.60 -5.24
CA ASP A 98 12.34 4.79 -4.86
C ASP A 98 13.85 4.53 -4.89
N ASN A 99 14.27 3.39 -4.35
CA ASN A 99 15.67 3.01 -4.23
C ASN A 99 15.92 1.68 -4.97
N PRO A 100 17.01 1.54 -5.74
CA PRO A 100 17.36 0.28 -6.38
C PRO A 100 17.42 -0.92 -5.42
N THR A 101 17.64 -0.72 -4.11
CA THR A 101 17.58 -1.80 -3.12
C THR A 101 16.16 -2.35 -2.87
N ASN A 102 15.09 -1.68 -3.32
CA ASN A 102 13.72 -2.19 -3.22
C ASN A 102 13.52 -3.52 -3.98
N VAL A 103 14.41 -3.84 -4.92
CA VAL A 103 14.41 -5.13 -5.65
C VAL A 103 14.59 -6.35 -4.76
N PHE A 104 15.11 -6.18 -3.54
CA PHE A 104 15.37 -7.28 -2.60
C PHE A 104 14.18 -7.61 -1.70
N ASP A 105 13.13 -6.80 -1.73
CA ASP A 105 11.93 -6.96 -0.92
C ASP A 105 10.81 -7.59 -1.77
N ASP A 106 10.21 -8.68 -1.30
CA ASP A 106 9.10 -9.42 -1.92
C ASP A 106 7.82 -9.46 -1.06
N ASP A 107 7.92 -9.01 0.19
CA ASP A 107 6.83 -8.88 1.14
C ASP A 107 6.29 -7.44 1.18
N TYR A 108 4.97 -7.35 1.28
CA TYR A 108 4.28 -6.09 1.51
C TYR A 108 4.49 -5.58 2.95
N GLU A 109 4.84 -6.41 3.93
CA GLU A 109 5.21 -5.98 5.29
C GLU A 109 6.60 -5.34 5.32
N GLN A 110 6.64 -4.01 5.34
CA GLN A 110 7.87 -3.22 5.23
C GLN A 110 8.07 -2.29 6.44
N PRO A 111 8.34 -2.81 7.65
CA PRO A 111 8.57 -1.99 8.83
C PRO A 111 9.92 -1.26 8.77
N HIS A 112 10.88 -1.77 8.01
CA HIS A 112 12.23 -1.21 7.84
C HIS A 112 12.29 -0.01 6.89
N THR A 113 11.28 0.19 6.06
CA THR A 113 11.27 1.27 5.07
C THR A 113 10.56 2.53 5.62
N ALA A 114 11.14 3.69 5.28
CA ALA A 114 10.52 4.98 5.56
C ALA A 114 9.21 5.15 4.77
N MET A 115 9.22 4.71 3.52
CA MET A 115 8.05 4.67 2.63
C MET A 115 7.88 3.26 2.08
N ASN A 116 6.64 2.83 2.02
CA ASN A 116 6.33 1.53 1.47
C ASN A 116 6.37 1.58 -0.06
N HIS A 117 6.83 0.52 -0.69
CA HIS A 117 6.91 0.36 -2.13
C HIS A 117 6.11 -0.89 -2.51
N TYR A 118 4.84 -0.71 -2.84
CA TYR A 118 3.93 -1.84 -3.13
C TYR A 118 3.83 -2.11 -4.62
N GLN A 119 3.95 -1.07 -5.42
CA GLN A 119 3.84 -1.08 -6.87
C GLN A 119 4.90 -1.98 -7.51
N ASP A 120 6.15 -1.93 -7.05
CA ASP A 120 7.24 -2.68 -7.66
C ASP A 120 7.12 -4.17 -7.31
N ILE A 121 6.78 -4.47 -6.06
CA ILE A 121 6.43 -5.82 -5.60
C ILE A 121 5.24 -6.37 -6.41
N SER A 122 4.17 -5.59 -6.58
CA SER A 122 2.96 -6.01 -7.31
C SER A 122 3.28 -6.31 -8.77
N VAL A 123 4.06 -5.45 -9.44
CA VAL A 123 4.49 -5.68 -10.82
C VAL A 123 5.34 -6.96 -10.92
N ARG A 124 6.34 -7.13 -10.04
CA ARG A 124 7.17 -8.35 -10.02
C ARG A 124 6.33 -9.62 -9.85
N ARG A 125 5.42 -9.62 -8.87
CA ARG A 125 4.55 -10.77 -8.55
C ARG A 125 3.60 -11.08 -9.70
N VAL A 126 2.95 -10.08 -10.28
CA VAL A 126 2.04 -10.29 -11.41
C VAL A 126 2.79 -10.84 -12.63
N ILE A 127 3.96 -10.32 -12.98
CA ILE A 127 4.75 -10.88 -14.09
C ILE A 127 5.19 -12.31 -13.80
N ALA A 128 5.57 -12.62 -12.55
CA ALA A 128 5.88 -13.98 -12.14
C ALA A 128 4.66 -14.92 -12.26
N GLU A 129 3.44 -14.47 -11.99
CA GLU A 129 2.22 -15.27 -12.24
C GLU A 129 2.03 -15.60 -13.74
N LEU A 130 2.38 -14.67 -14.64
CA LEU A 130 2.20 -14.86 -16.07
C LEU A 130 3.15 -15.94 -16.64
N VAL A 131 4.23 -16.27 -15.94
CA VAL A 131 5.16 -17.35 -16.33
C VAL A 131 4.44 -18.69 -16.46
N ASP A 132 3.50 -18.97 -15.56
CA ASP A 132 2.76 -20.24 -15.51
C ASP A 132 1.41 -20.16 -16.27
N ASP A 133 1.10 -19.01 -16.88
CA ASP A 133 -0.16 -18.77 -17.58
C ASP A 133 -0.04 -19.13 -19.06
N PRO A 134 -0.74 -20.18 -19.55
CA PRO A 134 -0.62 -20.62 -20.94
C PRO A 134 -1.13 -19.59 -21.96
N SER A 135 -1.87 -18.55 -21.52
CA SER A 135 -2.25 -17.43 -22.39
C SER A 135 -1.11 -16.42 -22.63
N TRP A 136 0.00 -16.55 -21.89
CA TRP A 136 1.18 -15.69 -21.96
C TRP A 136 2.46 -16.47 -22.32
N PRO A 137 2.50 -17.19 -23.45
CA PRO A 137 3.63 -18.07 -23.80
C PRO A 137 4.96 -17.32 -24.00
N ALA A 138 4.90 -16.01 -24.20
CA ALA A 138 6.08 -15.15 -24.31
C ALA A 138 6.70 -14.79 -22.95
N VAL A 139 6.01 -15.02 -21.82
CA VAL A 139 6.54 -14.80 -20.47
C VAL A 139 7.03 -16.14 -19.95
N THR A 140 8.34 -16.25 -19.70
CA THR A 140 8.96 -17.54 -19.33
C THR A 140 9.77 -17.35 -18.07
N ALA A 141 9.87 -18.41 -17.26
CA ALA A 141 10.72 -18.42 -16.08
C ALA A 141 12.14 -17.98 -16.43
N THR A 142 12.73 -17.18 -15.55
CA THR A 142 14.12 -16.74 -15.65
C THR A 142 14.92 -17.34 -14.50
N PRO A 143 16.22 -17.60 -14.69
CA PRO A 143 17.07 -18.10 -13.61
C PRO A 143 17.08 -17.12 -12.42
N VAL A 144 17.18 -17.67 -11.21
CA VAL A 144 17.44 -16.87 -10.01
C VAL A 144 18.93 -16.56 -9.99
N GLU A 145 19.28 -15.34 -10.40
CA GLU A 145 20.65 -14.86 -10.51
C GLU A 145 20.76 -13.37 -10.18
N THR A 146 21.94 -12.95 -9.74
CA THR A 146 22.30 -11.52 -9.65
C THR A 146 23.01 -11.12 -10.94
N VAL A 147 22.55 -10.04 -11.56
CA VAL A 147 23.03 -9.54 -12.84
C VAL A 147 23.29 -8.03 -12.78
N GLU A 148 24.08 -7.52 -13.72
CA GLU A 148 24.32 -6.09 -13.88
C GLU A 148 23.24 -5.47 -14.77
N LEU A 149 22.30 -4.74 -14.16
CA LEU A 149 21.21 -4.06 -14.86
C LEU A 149 21.55 -2.60 -15.13
N LEU A 150 21.19 -2.09 -16.30
CA LEU A 150 21.25 -0.66 -16.65
C LEU A 150 20.01 0.04 -16.10
N ASP A 151 20.18 0.89 -15.10
CA ASP A 151 19.13 1.76 -14.58
C ASP A 151 18.74 2.81 -15.64
N PHE A 152 17.49 2.75 -16.10
CA PHE A 152 16.98 3.66 -17.13
C PHE A 152 16.77 5.09 -16.64
N GLY A 153 16.62 5.31 -15.33
CA GLY A 153 16.49 6.65 -14.75
C GLY A 153 17.83 7.37 -14.61
N THR A 154 18.89 6.63 -14.27
CA THR A 154 20.21 7.20 -13.96
C THR A 154 21.28 6.96 -15.02
N GLY A 155 21.13 5.91 -15.83
CA GLY A 155 22.15 5.44 -16.78
C GLY A 155 23.28 4.63 -16.14
N GLU A 156 23.20 4.36 -14.84
CA GLU A 156 24.21 3.60 -14.10
C GLU A 156 23.96 2.08 -14.18
N ARG A 157 25.01 1.28 -13.94
CA ARG A 157 24.87 -0.17 -13.78
C ARG A 157 24.72 -0.53 -12.31
N VAL A 158 23.71 -1.34 -12.01
CA VAL A 158 23.38 -1.79 -10.66
C VAL A 158 23.38 -3.31 -10.62
N SER A 159 24.08 -3.87 -9.64
CA SER A 159 24.02 -5.30 -9.35
C SER A 159 22.73 -5.64 -8.60
N ALA A 160 21.83 -6.38 -9.24
CA ALA A 160 20.49 -6.66 -8.73
C ALA A 160 20.03 -8.07 -9.11
N PRO A 161 19.11 -8.68 -8.35
CA PRO A 161 18.51 -9.95 -8.72
C PRO A 161 17.66 -9.77 -9.98
N ARG A 162 17.68 -10.76 -10.86
CA ARG A 162 16.72 -10.86 -11.97
C ARG A 162 15.36 -11.30 -11.44
N ALA A 163 14.31 -10.55 -11.74
CA ALA A 163 12.94 -10.92 -11.38
C ALA A 163 12.41 -12.04 -12.30
N SER A 164 11.56 -12.93 -11.77
CA SER A 164 10.96 -14.02 -12.55
C SER A 164 10.14 -13.46 -13.71
N GLY A 165 10.36 -13.97 -14.92
CA GLY A 165 9.70 -13.50 -16.14
C GLY A 165 10.45 -12.37 -16.86
N PHE A 166 11.41 -11.69 -16.21
CA PHE A 166 12.13 -10.54 -16.76
C PHE A 166 13.47 -10.94 -17.40
N ARG A 167 13.59 -10.78 -18.72
CA ARG A 167 14.74 -11.25 -19.52
C ARG A 167 15.65 -10.15 -20.05
N GLY A 168 15.24 -8.88 -19.94
CA GLY A 168 16.04 -7.75 -20.39
C GLY A 168 17.15 -7.37 -19.41
N ASP A 169 17.92 -6.35 -19.79
CA ASP A 169 19.05 -5.84 -18.99
C ASP A 169 18.75 -4.50 -18.32
N GLY A 170 17.53 -3.98 -18.45
CA GLY A 170 17.11 -2.72 -17.82
C GLY A 170 16.67 -2.86 -16.37
N LEU A 171 16.91 -1.84 -15.56
CA LEU A 171 16.27 -1.63 -14.27
C LEU A 171 15.33 -0.43 -14.39
N LEU A 172 14.02 -0.66 -14.19
CA LEU A 172 12.98 0.34 -14.42
C LEU A 172 12.46 0.92 -13.11
N GLN A 173 12.63 2.23 -12.94
CA GLN A 173 12.02 2.98 -11.84
C GLN A 173 10.56 3.30 -12.13
N ILE A 174 9.67 3.10 -11.14
CA ILE A 174 8.22 3.33 -11.27
C ILE A 174 7.68 4.36 -10.25
N ARG A 175 8.45 5.43 -9.99
CA ARG A 175 8.25 6.34 -8.86
C ARG A 175 7.37 7.55 -9.14
N ASP A 176 7.74 8.41 -10.08
CA ASP A 176 7.16 9.75 -10.26
C ASP A 176 6.98 10.08 -11.76
N PRO A 177 6.33 11.20 -12.12
CA PRO A 177 6.05 11.57 -13.52
C PRO A 177 7.27 11.66 -14.46
N LEU A 178 8.48 11.79 -13.93
CA LEU A 178 9.72 11.82 -14.70
C LEU A 178 10.43 10.45 -14.73
N SER A 179 9.99 9.49 -13.91
CA SER A 179 10.54 8.13 -13.95
C SER A 179 10.20 7.43 -15.28
N PRO A 180 11.13 6.62 -15.83
CA PRO A 180 10.92 5.89 -17.08
C PRO A 180 9.71 4.95 -17.03
N GLY A 181 9.35 4.45 -15.85
CA GLY A 181 8.22 3.56 -15.63
C GLY A 181 6.98 4.24 -15.03
N TYR A 182 6.82 5.55 -15.15
CA TYR A 182 5.68 6.29 -14.57
C TYR A 182 4.30 5.70 -14.93
N LEU A 183 4.17 5.04 -16.09
CA LEU A 183 2.93 4.35 -16.48
C LEU A 183 2.49 3.24 -15.50
N LEU A 184 3.40 2.76 -14.63
CA LEU A 184 3.14 1.79 -13.56
C LEU A 184 3.01 2.44 -12.17
N ASN A 185 3.14 3.76 -12.06
CA ASN A 185 2.93 4.48 -10.80
C ASN A 185 1.47 4.23 -10.33
N PRO A 186 1.24 4.03 -9.03
CA PRO A 186 -0.09 3.69 -8.52
C PRO A 186 -1.13 4.81 -8.64
N ALA A 187 -0.74 6.05 -8.87
CA ALA A 187 -1.63 7.14 -9.27
C ALA A 187 -2.11 7.00 -10.74
N VAL A 188 -1.38 6.26 -11.59
CA VAL A 188 -1.71 5.99 -13.00
C VAL A 188 -2.46 4.67 -13.18
N VAL A 189 -2.23 3.68 -12.32
CA VAL A 189 -2.95 2.40 -12.38
C VAL A 189 -4.37 2.58 -11.80
N PRO A 190 -5.44 2.33 -12.58
CA PRO A 190 -6.80 2.43 -12.07
C PRO A 190 -7.10 1.38 -11.00
N ALA A 191 -7.92 1.73 -10.02
CA ALA A 191 -8.57 0.71 -9.19
C ALA A 191 -9.42 -0.20 -10.08
N HIS A 192 -9.31 -1.52 -9.90
CA HIS A 192 -10.00 -2.48 -10.75
C HIS A 192 -11.51 -2.56 -10.51
N ASP A 193 -11.96 -2.16 -9.32
CA ASP A 193 -13.36 -2.19 -8.91
C ASP A 193 -13.77 -0.80 -8.37
N PRO A 194 -14.72 -0.10 -9.03
CA PRO A 194 -15.20 1.20 -8.58
C PRO A 194 -15.77 1.19 -7.16
N ALA A 195 -16.27 0.05 -6.66
CA ALA A 195 -16.79 -0.07 -5.30
C ALA A 195 -15.69 0.03 -4.21
N LEU A 196 -14.41 0.03 -4.60
CA LEU A 196 -13.28 0.27 -3.70
C LEU A 196 -13.08 1.76 -3.40
N ILE A 197 -13.53 2.65 -4.28
CA ILE A 197 -13.24 4.07 -4.16
C ILE A 197 -14.12 4.68 -3.06
N THR A 198 -13.49 5.03 -1.94
CA THR A 198 -14.10 5.82 -0.87
C THR A 198 -13.83 7.30 -1.09
N THR A 199 -14.82 8.15 -0.83
CA THR A 199 -14.64 9.61 -0.91
C THR A 199 -14.43 10.21 0.47
N ILE A 200 -13.44 11.10 0.58
CA ILE A 200 -13.23 11.97 1.74
C ILE A 200 -13.54 13.41 1.28
N PRO A 201 -14.73 13.95 1.56
CA PRO A 201 -15.11 15.27 1.10
C PRO A 201 -14.11 16.35 1.53
N GLY A 202 -13.71 17.21 0.60
CA GLY A 202 -12.83 18.35 0.86
C GLY A 202 -11.33 18.02 0.99
N ARG A 203 -10.94 16.75 0.85
CA ARG A 203 -9.52 16.34 0.88
C ARG A 203 -8.94 16.26 -0.53
N ARG A 204 -7.88 17.02 -0.79
CA ARG A 204 -7.08 16.98 -2.03
C ARG A 204 -5.64 16.61 -1.66
N GLU A 205 -5.04 15.71 -2.43
CA GLU A 205 -3.76 15.04 -2.16
C GLU A 205 -3.03 14.87 -3.49
N TRP A 206 -1.73 14.59 -3.47
CA TRP A 206 -0.89 14.52 -4.68
C TRP A 206 -1.44 13.56 -5.75
N TYR A 207 -1.91 12.38 -5.36
CA TYR A 207 -2.48 11.38 -6.27
C TYR A 207 -3.81 11.80 -6.91
N HIS A 208 -4.45 12.88 -6.43
CA HIS A 208 -5.62 13.45 -7.10
C HIS A 208 -5.23 14.32 -8.31
N GLU A 209 -3.98 14.75 -8.40
CA GLU A 209 -3.45 15.62 -9.47
C GLU A 209 -2.68 14.84 -10.54
N GLU A 210 -2.38 13.57 -10.26
CA GLU A 210 -1.65 12.67 -11.13
C GLU A 210 -2.56 11.58 -11.74
N GLY A 211 -2.22 11.13 -12.95
CA GLY A 211 -2.80 9.93 -13.57
C GLY A 211 -4.32 9.84 -13.55
N CYS A 212 -4.84 8.76 -12.95
CA CYS A 212 -6.26 8.47 -12.81
C CYS A 212 -6.96 9.26 -11.69
N GLY A 213 -6.25 10.13 -10.97
CA GLY A 213 -6.82 10.94 -9.90
C GLY A 213 -7.48 10.07 -8.82
N HIS A 214 -8.70 10.43 -8.45
CA HIS A 214 -9.52 9.70 -7.47
C HIS A 214 -9.93 8.26 -7.89
N LEU A 215 -9.66 7.86 -9.13
CA LEU A 215 -9.94 6.51 -9.64
C LEU A 215 -8.71 5.59 -9.60
N SER A 216 -7.56 6.11 -9.15
CA SER A 216 -6.31 5.36 -9.09
C SER A 216 -6.28 4.35 -7.93
N ILE A 217 -5.40 3.35 -8.03
CA ILE A 217 -5.21 2.39 -6.95
C ILE A 217 -4.53 3.04 -5.73
N GLU A 218 -3.71 4.07 -5.95
CA GLU A 218 -3.21 4.92 -4.86
C GLU A 218 -4.35 5.64 -4.14
N ALA A 219 -5.33 6.17 -4.86
CA ALA A 219 -6.49 6.81 -4.27
C ALA A 219 -7.27 5.84 -3.39
N PHE A 220 -7.52 4.60 -3.85
CA PHE A 220 -8.08 3.54 -3.00
C PHE A 220 -7.21 3.32 -1.76
N TRP A 221 -5.90 3.10 -1.93
CA TRP A 221 -5.02 2.73 -0.83
C TRP A 221 -4.96 3.80 0.26
N GLN A 222 -4.91 5.07 -0.14
CA GLN A 222 -4.83 6.20 0.80
C GLN A 222 -6.19 6.52 1.43
N SER A 223 -7.28 6.51 0.64
CA SER A 223 -8.61 6.88 1.14
C SER A 223 -9.27 5.79 2.00
N SER A 224 -8.94 4.52 1.77
CA SER A 224 -9.50 3.40 2.52
C SER A 224 -8.94 3.26 3.94
N LYS A 225 -7.78 3.86 4.25
CA LYS A 225 -7.14 3.75 5.56
C LYS A 225 -8.05 4.26 6.67
N VAL A 226 -8.16 3.46 7.73
CA VAL A 226 -8.87 3.82 8.96
C VAL A 226 -8.02 3.47 10.17
N VAL A 227 -7.96 4.37 11.14
CA VAL A 227 -7.42 4.04 12.47
C VAL A 227 -8.53 3.37 13.25
N GLU A 228 -8.29 2.13 13.68
CA GLU A 228 -9.11 1.46 14.68
C GLU A 228 -8.47 1.59 16.05
N VAL A 229 -9.29 1.81 17.07
CA VAL A 229 -8.85 1.87 18.48
C VAL A 229 -9.71 0.91 19.28
N ARG A 230 -9.10 0.21 20.24
CA ARG A 230 -9.85 -0.60 21.20
C ARG A 230 -10.77 0.31 22.01
N LEU A 231 -12.00 -0.13 22.21
CA LEU A 231 -13.03 0.69 22.82
C LEU A 231 -12.66 1.13 24.24
N ASP A 232 -12.03 0.26 25.04
CA ASP A 232 -11.51 0.62 26.37
C ASP A 232 -10.48 1.77 26.33
N ARG A 233 -9.55 1.74 25.37
CA ARG A 233 -8.54 2.79 25.19
C ARG A 233 -9.14 4.09 24.70
N PHE A 234 -10.08 4.03 23.77
CA PHE A 234 -10.80 5.19 23.27
C PHE A 234 -11.59 5.88 24.38
N LEU A 235 -12.29 5.10 25.21
CA LEU A 235 -13.08 5.61 26.33
C LEU A 235 -12.18 6.26 27.40
N ALA A 236 -11.04 5.64 27.70
CA ALA A 236 -10.02 6.19 28.61
C ALA A 236 -9.43 7.53 28.14
N SER A 237 -9.53 7.87 26.84
CA SER A 237 -9.05 9.14 26.30
C SER A 237 -9.91 10.36 26.71
N GLY A 238 -11.06 10.16 27.36
CA GLY A 238 -11.85 11.26 27.94
C GLY A 238 -12.34 12.27 26.89
N ASP A 239 -12.06 13.55 27.08
CA ASP A 239 -12.53 14.63 26.19
C ASP A 239 -11.77 14.66 24.85
N THR A 240 -10.57 14.07 24.78
CA THR A 240 -9.80 13.97 23.52
C THR A 240 -10.46 13.07 22.46
N ARG A 241 -11.48 12.29 22.85
CA ARG A 241 -12.36 11.52 21.94
C ARG A 241 -13.04 12.36 20.86
N SER A 242 -13.21 13.66 21.09
CA SER A 242 -13.78 14.59 20.11
C SER A 242 -12.86 14.85 18.90
N ALA A 243 -11.56 14.59 19.05
CA ALA A 243 -10.56 14.74 18.00
C ALA A 243 -9.48 13.66 18.14
N PRO A 244 -9.83 12.36 17.97
CA PRO A 244 -8.96 11.24 18.31
C PRO A 244 -7.69 11.16 17.44
N LEU A 245 -7.72 11.80 16.27
CA LEU A 245 -6.61 11.88 15.32
C LEU A 245 -5.93 13.26 15.32
N ALA A 246 -6.21 14.14 16.29
CA ALA A 246 -5.58 15.45 16.37
C ALA A 246 -4.05 15.34 16.39
N GLY A 247 -3.40 16.10 15.52
CA GLY A 247 -1.94 16.14 15.39
C GLY A 247 -1.34 15.04 14.51
N LEU A 248 -2.13 14.23 13.80
CA LEU A 248 -1.65 13.46 12.64
C LEU A 248 -1.49 14.38 11.43
#